data_AF-A0AAW1CPG2-F1
#
_entry.id   AF-A0AAW1CPG2-F1
#
_cell.length_a   1.000
_cell.length_b   1.000
_cell.length_c   1.000
_cell.angle_alpha   90.00
_cell.angle_beta   90.00
_cell.angle_gamma   90.00
#
_symmetry.space_group_name_H-M   'P 1'
#
loop_
_entity.id
_entity.type
_entity.pdbx_description
1 polymer ?
#
loop_
_entity_poly.entity_id
_entity_poly.type
_entity_poly.pdbx_seq_one_letter_code
_entity_poly.pdbx_strand_id
1 'polypeptide(L)'
;MLYRDQKNLFIELDRFKVQLNAKTTVIERKSSQSGVTIPFEVTFRNLDANRPPDDSPAVDQFNFCGCGWPHHMLIPKGTPEGFPCTLFVMVSDYAEDKIERSRGADCDDAFAYCGIRDSQYPDKKPMGYPFDRQPRTGAGDLARFMTPNMFAQDVKIFFNDRVVTPKTNAQPVRTASLRPNRT
;
A
#
# COMPACT_ATOMS: atom_id res chain seq x y z
N MET A 1 -17.97 -19.87 1.82
CA MET A 1 -18.27 -18.86 0.78
C MET A 1 -17.70 -19.37 -0.54
N LEU A 2 -18.41 -19.23 -1.67
CA LEU A 2 -17.86 -19.60 -2.97
C LEU A 2 -16.79 -18.59 -3.39
N TYR A 3 -15.74 -19.04 -4.09
CA TYR A 3 -14.65 -18.16 -4.49
C TYR A 3 -15.12 -17.02 -5.43
N ARG A 4 -16.12 -17.29 -6.27
CA ARG A 4 -16.73 -16.27 -7.16
C ARG A 4 -17.30 -15.06 -6.38
N ASP A 5 -17.75 -15.26 -5.15
CA ASP A 5 -18.25 -14.18 -4.31
C ASP A 5 -17.11 -13.58 -3.49
N GLN A 6 -16.25 -14.45 -2.93
CA GLN A 6 -15.09 -14.08 -2.13
C GLN A 6 -14.14 -13.16 -2.90
N LYS A 7 -13.94 -13.39 -4.21
CA LYS A 7 -13.00 -12.60 -5.04
C LYS A 7 -13.30 -11.09 -5.01
N ASN A 8 -14.57 -10.71 -4.84
CA ASN A 8 -15.00 -9.31 -4.86
C ASN A 8 -14.82 -8.63 -3.49
N LEU A 9 -14.47 -9.39 -2.45
CA LEU A 9 -14.26 -8.90 -1.07
C LEU A 9 -12.78 -8.76 -0.71
N PHE A 10 -11.87 -9.19 -1.59
CA PHE A 10 -10.44 -8.95 -1.36
C PHE A 10 -10.14 -7.46 -1.47
N ILE A 11 -9.43 -6.96 -0.48
CA ILE A 11 -8.88 -5.62 -0.44
C ILE A 11 -7.36 -5.71 -0.61
N GLU A 12 -6.79 -4.81 -1.38
CA GLU A 12 -5.34 -4.72 -1.54
C GLU A 12 -4.73 -4.10 -0.28
N LEU A 13 -3.77 -4.81 0.34
CA LEU A 13 -3.06 -4.34 1.53
C LEU A 13 -1.68 -3.75 1.21
N ASP A 14 -0.98 -4.31 0.23
CA ASP A 14 0.34 -3.84 -0.20
C ASP A 14 0.69 -4.43 -1.57
N ARG A 15 1.55 -3.73 -2.30
CA ARG A 15 2.22 -4.21 -3.51
C ARG A 15 3.62 -3.63 -3.53
N PHE A 16 4.63 -4.46 -3.78
CA PHE A 16 6.01 -4.01 -3.81
C PHE A 16 6.90 -4.95 -4.62
N LYS A 17 8.05 -4.41 -5.02
CA LYS A 17 9.09 -5.14 -5.76
C LYS A 17 10.08 -5.70 -4.75
N VAL A 18 10.51 -6.94 -4.95
CA VAL A 18 11.54 -7.57 -4.13
C VAL A 18 12.46 -8.40 -5.02
N GLN A 19 13.75 -8.34 -4.73
CA GLN A 19 14.72 -9.20 -5.41
C GLN A 19 14.83 -10.53 -4.66
N LEU A 20 14.53 -11.61 -5.37
CA LEU A 20 14.62 -12.97 -4.82
C LEU A 20 15.97 -13.57 -5.16
N ASN A 21 16.56 -14.27 -4.18
CA ASN A 21 17.77 -15.06 -4.41
C ASN A 21 17.38 -16.46 -4.93
N ALA A 22 18.32 -17.17 -5.56
CA ALA A 22 18.08 -18.54 -6.07
C ALA A 22 17.80 -19.58 -4.96
N LYS A 23 17.97 -19.20 -3.69
CA LYS A 23 17.69 -20.01 -2.50
C LYS A 23 16.47 -19.44 -1.75
N THR A 24 16.19 -19.98 -0.57
CA THR A 24 15.19 -19.42 0.34
C THR A 24 15.49 -17.96 0.65
N THR A 25 14.48 -17.11 0.43
CA THR A 25 14.52 -15.68 0.76
C THR A 25 13.41 -15.41 1.77
N VAL A 26 13.75 -14.77 2.89
CA VAL A 26 12.76 -14.31 3.88
C VAL A 26 12.50 -12.84 3.62
N ILE A 27 11.23 -12.48 3.43
CA ILE A 27 10.79 -11.12 3.14
C ILE A 27 10.09 -10.57 4.37
N GLU A 28 10.63 -9.50 4.94
CA GLU A 28 9.98 -8.74 6.00
C GLU A 28 9.48 -7.42 5.44
N ARG A 29 8.19 -7.14 5.61
CA ARG A 29 7.53 -5.93 5.11
C ARG A 29 6.73 -5.30 6.22
N LYS A 30 7.07 -4.04 6.56
CA LYS A 30 6.34 -3.29 7.57
C LYS A 30 5.03 -2.78 6.97
N SER A 31 3.95 -2.81 7.75
CA SER A 31 2.66 -2.23 7.34
C SER A 31 2.80 -0.75 6.94
N SER A 32 3.67 0.00 7.63
CA SER A 32 3.97 1.41 7.36
C SER A 32 4.65 1.66 6.01
N GLN A 33 5.02 0.62 5.28
CA GLN A 33 5.59 0.71 3.94
C GLN A 33 4.56 0.34 2.86
N SER A 34 3.29 0.15 3.22
CA SER A 34 2.25 -0.24 2.28
C SER A 34 2.13 0.72 1.11
N GLY A 35 2.18 0.18 -0.11
CA GLY A 35 1.95 0.89 -1.38
C GLY A 35 0.52 1.45 -1.55
N VAL A 36 -0.36 1.21 -0.58
CA VAL A 36 -1.77 1.62 -0.57
C VAL A 36 -1.98 2.88 0.26
N THR A 37 -1.14 3.10 1.28
CA THR A 37 -1.45 4.07 2.34
C THR A 37 -0.50 5.25 2.43
N ILE A 38 -1.02 6.39 2.90
CA ILE A 38 -0.22 7.56 3.30
C ILE A 38 -0.15 7.71 4.82
N PRO A 39 0.94 8.29 5.36
CA PRO A 39 1.07 8.59 6.78
C PRO A 39 -0.04 9.49 7.34
N PHE A 40 -0.23 9.44 8.66
CA PHE A 40 -1.24 10.22 9.38
C PHE A 40 -1.03 11.72 9.17
N GLU A 41 0.22 12.17 9.23
CA GLU A 41 0.61 13.58 9.12
C GLU A 41 0.28 14.15 7.74
N VAL A 42 0.32 13.32 6.70
CA VAL A 42 -0.06 13.71 5.33
C VAL A 42 -1.58 13.83 5.21
N THR A 43 -2.32 12.88 5.81
CA THR A 43 -3.79 12.88 5.79
C THR A 43 -4.36 14.12 6.50
N PHE A 44 -3.79 14.49 7.66
CA PHE A 44 -4.28 15.59 8.50
C PHE A 44 -3.40 16.84 8.45
N ARG A 45 -2.62 17.01 7.37
CA ARG A 45 -1.78 18.19 7.18
C ARG A 45 -2.62 19.47 7.15
N ASN A 46 -2.09 20.55 7.69
CA ASN A 46 -2.73 21.86 7.60
C ASN A 46 -2.62 22.39 6.16
N LEU A 47 -3.75 22.51 5.47
CA LEU A 47 -3.79 23.01 4.09
C LEU A 47 -3.56 24.51 4.03
N ASP A 48 -4.09 25.29 4.97
CA ASP A 48 -3.95 26.75 4.96
C ASP A 48 -2.50 27.19 5.20
N ALA A 49 -1.76 26.46 6.04
CA ALA A 49 -0.37 26.78 6.37
C ALA A 49 0.65 26.23 5.36
N ASN A 50 0.35 25.10 4.70
CA ASN A 50 1.33 24.38 3.87
C ASN A 50 1.02 24.40 2.37
N ARG A 51 -0.15 24.91 1.95
CA ARG A 51 -0.51 24.98 0.54
C ARG A 51 0.34 26.04 -0.17
N PRO A 52 1.05 25.68 -1.26
CA PRO A 52 1.73 26.67 -2.10
C PRO A 52 0.73 27.67 -2.71
N PRO A 53 1.19 28.85 -3.16
CA PRO A 53 0.36 29.80 -3.90
C PRO A 53 -0.35 29.12 -5.09
N ASP A 54 -1.62 29.45 -5.32
CA ASP A 54 -2.49 28.79 -6.31
C ASP A 54 -1.97 28.89 -7.75
N ASP A 55 -1.13 29.89 -8.04
CA ASP A 55 -0.50 30.12 -9.34
C ASP A 55 0.84 29.38 -9.50
N SER A 56 1.29 28.64 -8.47
CA SER A 56 2.56 27.92 -8.52
C SER A 56 2.42 26.50 -9.06
N PRO A 57 3.39 25.99 -9.84
CA PRO A 57 3.41 24.60 -10.31
C PRO A 57 3.55 23.57 -9.17
N ALA A 58 3.81 24.02 -7.93
CA ALA A 58 3.93 23.17 -6.76
C ALA A 58 2.57 22.72 -6.20
N VAL A 59 1.46 23.37 -6.58
CA VAL A 59 0.12 23.05 -6.07
C VAL A 59 -0.33 21.66 -6.51
N ASP A 60 -0.08 21.30 -7.77
CA ASP A 60 -0.46 19.99 -8.30
C ASP A 60 0.30 18.87 -7.61
N GLN A 61 1.61 19.07 -7.39
CA GLN A 61 2.43 18.14 -6.61
C GLN A 61 1.92 18.03 -5.17
N PHE A 62 1.64 19.16 -4.52
CA PHE A 62 1.12 19.19 -3.15
C PHE A 62 -0.19 18.40 -3.03
N ASN A 63 -1.12 18.62 -3.96
CA ASN A 63 -2.40 17.92 -3.99
C ASN A 63 -2.22 16.42 -4.24
N PHE A 64 -1.37 16.03 -5.20
CA PHE A 64 -1.07 14.63 -5.49
C PHE A 64 -0.50 13.90 -4.27
N CYS A 65 0.42 14.53 -3.54
CA CYS A 65 0.98 13.97 -2.31
C CYS A 65 -0.06 13.72 -1.21
N GLY A 66 -1.25 14.34 -1.30
CA GLY A 66 -2.37 14.06 -0.38
C GLY A 66 -3.23 12.88 -0.80
N CYS A 67 -3.03 12.32 -2.00
CA CYS A 67 -3.75 11.15 -2.46
C CYS A 67 -3.17 9.90 -1.81
N GLY A 68 -4.05 9.12 -1.18
CA GLY A 68 -3.73 7.79 -0.68
C GLY A 68 -4.71 7.35 0.39
N TRP A 69 -4.74 6.05 0.67
CA TRP A 69 -5.59 5.55 1.74
C TRP A 69 -5.00 5.91 3.10
N PRO A 70 -5.77 6.42 4.07
CA PRO A 70 -5.21 6.74 5.38
C PRO A 70 -4.65 5.50 6.08
N HIS A 71 -3.40 5.56 6.55
CA HIS A 71 -2.71 4.40 7.13
C HIS A 71 -3.47 3.74 8.30
N HIS A 72 -4.17 4.54 9.11
CA HIS A 72 -4.97 4.05 10.23
C HIS A 72 -6.27 3.34 9.81
N MET A 73 -6.55 3.24 8.50
CA MET A 73 -7.68 2.50 7.92
C MET A 73 -7.22 1.33 7.04
N LEU A 74 -5.94 0.92 7.07
CA LEU A 74 -5.38 -0.13 6.19
C LEU A 74 -6.13 -1.46 6.28
N ILE A 75 -6.62 -1.83 7.47
CA ILE A 75 -7.38 -3.06 7.68
C ILE A 75 -8.80 -2.74 8.17
N PRO A 76 -9.79 -3.62 7.93
CA PRO A 76 -11.13 -3.46 8.48
C PRO A 76 -11.12 -3.37 10.01
N LYS A 77 -12.15 -2.76 10.58
CA LYS A 77 -12.30 -2.61 12.05
C LYS A 77 -12.21 -3.94 12.80
N GLY A 78 -12.77 -5.01 12.23
CA GLY A 78 -12.91 -6.31 12.90
C GLY A 78 -14.00 -6.30 13.98
N THR A 79 -13.99 -7.31 14.85
CA THR A 79 -14.93 -7.45 15.98
C THR A 79 -14.18 -7.84 17.27
N PRO A 80 -14.74 -7.61 18.46
CA PRO A 80 -14.11 -8.02 19.72
C PRO A 80 -13.86 -9.54 19.79
N GLU A 81 -14.70 -10.36 19.16
CA GLU A 81 -14.59 -11.82 19.13
C GLU A 81 -13.57 -12.33 18.09
N GLY A 82 -13.04 -11.43 17.25
CA GLY A 82 -12.14 -11.73 16.16
C GLY A 82 -12.88 -11.99 14.86
N PHE A 83 -12.83 -11.03 13.95
CA PHE A 83 -13.41 -11.15 12.62
C PHE A 83 -12.54 -12.06 11.75
N PRO A 84 -13.05 -13.19 11.24
CA PRO A 84 -12.27 -14.13 10.45
C PRO A 84 -11.98 -13.53 9.07
N CYS A 85 -10.72 -13.58 8.65
CA CYS A 85 -10.26 -13.14 7.34
C CYS A 85 -9.23 -14.13 6.78
N THR A 86 -9.00 -14.07 5.48
CA THR A 86 -7.91 -14.81 4.83
C THR A 86 -6.89 -13.80 4.31
N LEU A 87 -5.67 -13.86 4.83
CA LEU A 87 -4.52 -13.15 4.28
C LEU A 87 -4.05 -13.91 3.03
N PHE A 88 -4.04 -13.23 1.89
CA PHE A 88 -3.55 -13.78 0.64
C PHE A 88 -2.29 -13.05 0.19
N VAL A 89 -1.30 -13.82 -0.27
CA VAL A 89 -0.03 -13.32 -0.81
C VAL A 89 0.23 -14.02 -2.15
N MET A 90 0.66 -13.26 -3.15
CA MET A 90 1.06 -13.77 -4.45
C MET A 90 2.38 -13.14 -4.86
N VAL A 91 3.25 -13.95 -5.46
CA VAL A 91 4.51 -13.48 -6.07
C VAL A 91 4.38 -13.59 -7.59
N SER A 92 4.44 -12.47 -8.31
CA SER A 92 4.42 -12.41 -9.78
C SER A 92 5.81 -12.11 -10.36
N ASP A 93 5.98 -12.37 -11.66
CA ASP A 93 7.24 -12.11 -12.36
C ASP A 93 7.36 -10.63 -12.75
N TYR A 94 8.31 -9.94 -12.11
CA TYR A 94 8.58 -8.53 -12.38
C TYR A 94 8.93 -8.23 -13.85
N ALA A 95 9.50 -9.19 -14.59
CA ALA A 95 9.80 -9.00 -16.01
C ALA A 95 8.52 -8.80 -16.84
N GLU A 96 7.42 -9.44 -16.44
CA GLU A 96 6.10 -9.28 -17.05
C GLU A 96 5.32 -8.08 -16.51
N ASP A 97 5.54 -7.75 -15.23
CA ASP A 97 4.77 -6.71 -14.53
C ASP A 97 5.31 -5.29 -14.83
N LYS A 98 6.62 -5.14 -15.04
CA LYS A 98 7.27 -3.82 -15.20
C LYS A 98 6.81 -3.08 -16.47
N ILE A 99 6.68 -1.76 -16.33
CA ILE A 99 6.58 -0.82 -17.46
C ILE A 99 7.94 -0.19 -17.78
N GLU A 100 8.18 0.22 -19.03
CA GLU A 100 9.46 0.82 -19.45
C GLU A 100 9.63 2.28 -19.03
N ARG A 101 8.51 2.98 -18.73
CA ARG A 101 8.50 4.43 -18.46
C ARG A 101 7.91 4.78 -17.09
N SER A 102 8.44 4.16 -16.03
CA SER A 102 8.19 4.65 -14.67
C SER A 102 9.26 5.69 -14.34
N ARG A 103 8.88 6.97 -14.28
CA ARG A 103 9.74 7.98 -13.65
C ARG A 103 9.44 7.95 -12.16
N GLY A 104 10.45 7.78 -11.32
CA GLY A 104 10.28 8.01 -9.89
C GLY A 104 9.87 9.46 -9.68
N ALA A 105 8.77 9.68 -8.99
CA ALA A 105 8.27 11.00 -8.63
C ALA A 105 8.25 11.11 -7.11
N ASP A 106 8.29 12.34 -6.61
CA ASP A 106 7.98 12.61 -5.21
C ASP A 106 6.56 12.10 -4.90
N CYS A 107 6.38 11.50 -3.72
CA CYS A 107 5.10 10.97 -3.21
C CYS A 107 4.57 9.73 -3.96
N ASP A 108 5.43 8.72 -4.16
CA ASP A 108 5.09 7.43 -4.78
C ASP A 108 4.60 6.36 -3.78
N ASP A 109 4.46 6.70 -2.49
CA ASP A 109 4.11 5.76 -1.42
C ASP A 109 2.72 5.11 -1.58
N ALA A 110 1.74 5.80 -2.19
CA ALA A 110 0.35 5.33 -2.31
C ALA A 110 -0.05 4.98 -3.76
N PHE A 111 0.92 4.47 -4.53
CA PHE A 111 0.73 4.22 -5.95
C PHE A 111 -0.39 3.23 -6.27
N ALA A 112 -0.75 2.33 -5.35
CA ALA A 112 -1.76 1.30 -5.62
C ALA A 112 -3.11 1.91 -6.04
N TYR A 113 -3.53 2.99 -5.37
CA TYR A 113 -4.80 3.69 -5.66
C TYR A 113 -4.61 5.03 -6.38
N CYS A 114 -3.44 5.67 -6.24
CA CYS A 114 -3.19 7.01 -6.78
C CYS A 114 -2.30 7.02 -8.02
N GLY A 115 -1.68 5.90 -8.37
CA GLY A 115 -0.67 5.84 -9.43
C GLY A 115 0.58 6.64 -9.10
N ILE A 116 1.32 7.05 -10.13
CA ILE A 116 2.52 7.87 -10.00
C ILE A 116 2.31 9.14 -10.82
N ARG A 117 2.61 10.30 -10.22
CA ARG A 117 2.43 11.60 -10.88
C ARG A 117 3.23 11.67 -12.18
N ASP A 118 2.59 12.16 -13.25
CA ASP A 118 3.17 12.34 -14.58
C ASP A 118 3.83 11.07 -15.16
N SER A 119 3.40 9.89 -14.71
CA SER A 119 3.94 8.61 -15.12
C SER A 119 2.83 7.58 -15.36
N GLN A 120 3.20 6.50 -16.04
CA GLN A 120 2.30 5.37 -16.23
C GLN A 120 2.19 4.58 -14.92
N TYR A 121 1.05 3.91 -14.73
CA TYR A 121 0.86 3.04 -13.58
C TYR A 121 1.97 1.96 -13.54
N PRO A 122 2.63 1.73 -12.39
CA PRO A 122 3.89 0.99 -12.32
C PRO A 122 3.76 -0.54 -12.48
N ASP A 123 2.60 -1.03 -12.91
CA ASP A 123 2.27 -2.43 -13.10
C ASP A 123 1.41 -2.60 -14.38
N LYS A 124 1.81 -3.53 -15.24
CA LYS A 124 1.09 -3.89 -16.48
C LYS A 124 -0.16 -4.73 -16.24
N LYS A 125 -0.25 -5.43 -15.11
CA LYS A 125 -1.39 -6.29 -14.78
C LYS A 125 -2.63 -5.42 -14.48
N PRO A 126 -3.84 -5.91 -14.75
CA PRO A 126 -5.05 -5.17 -14.43
C PRO A 126 -5.14 -4.89 -12.92
N MET A 127 -5.66 -3.72 -12.54
CA MET A 127 -5.92 -3.40 -11.14
C MET A 127 -6.85 -4.46 -10.52
N GLY A 128 -6.44 -5.01 -9.37
CA GLY A 128 -7.13 -6.11 -8.71
C GLY A 128 -6.69 -7.51 -9.17
N TYR A 129 -5.70 -7.65 -10.06
CA TYR A 129 -5.08 -8.94 -10.34
C TYR A 129 -4.58 -9.62 -9.05
N PRO A 130 -4.83 -10.93 -8.84
CA PRO A 130 -5.41 -11.90 -9.77
C PRO A 130 -6.94 -12.12 -9.61
N PHE A 131 -7.64 -11.23 -8.90
CA PHE A 131 -9.07 -11.34 -8.56
C PHE A 131 -10.02 -10.58 -9.52
N ASP A 132 -9.46 -9.84 -10.48
CA ASP A 132 -10.19 -9.04 -11.47
C ASP A 132 -11.10 -9.91 -12.34
N ARG A 133 -10.71 -11.16 -12.61
CA ARG A 133 -11.44 -12.08 -13.49
C ARG A 133 -12.25 -13.13 -12.75
N GLN A 134 -13.17 -13.77 -13.47
CA GLN A 134 -13.88 -14.93 -12.98
C GLN A 134 -12.94 -16.14 -12.86
N PRO A 135 -13.14 -17.03 -11.87
CA PRO A 135 -12.34 -18.24 -11.73
C PRO A 135 -12.44 -19.16 -12.96
N ARG A 136 -11.37 -19.94 -13.17
CA ARG A 136 -11.38 -21.08 -14.09
C ARG A 136 -12.48 -22.07 -13.72
N THR A 137 -13.04 -22.74 -14.73
CA THR A 137 -14.01 -23.82 -14.52
C THR A 137 -13.46 -24.86 -13.53
N GLY A 138 -14.22 -25.16 -12.48
CA GLY A 138 -13.82 -26.11 -11.43
C GLY A 138 -13.13 -25.50 -10.21
N ALA A 139 -12.68 -24.24 -10.26
CA ALA A 139 -12.14 -23.52 -9.10
C ALA A 139 -13.25 -22.84 -8.28
N GLY A 140 -14.05 -23.68 -7.59
CA GLY A 140 -15.18 -23.22 -6.76
C GLY A 140 -14.78 -22.62 -5.41
N ASP A 141 -13.55 -22.87 -4.96
CA ASP A 141 -12.99 -22.39 -3.70
C ASP A 141 -11.58 -21.79 -3.92
N LEU A 142 -11.09 -21.05 -2.92
CA LEU A 142 -9.77 -20.40 -2.99
C LEU A 142 -8.65 -21.43 -3.15
N ALA A 143 -8.72 -22.57 -2.46
CA ALA A 143 -7.68 -23.60 -2.50
C ALA A 143 -7.46 -24.15 -3.94
N ARG A 144 -8.53 -24.33 -4.72
CA ARG A 144 -8.46 -24.74 -6.12
C ARG A 144 -8.06 -23.61 -7.07
N PHE A 145 -8.16 -22.36 -6.65
CA PHE A 145 -7.64 -21.22 -7.38
C PHE A 145 -6.11 -21.09 -7.23
N MET A 146 -5.55 -21.48 -6.07
CA MET A 146 -4.13 -21.34 -5.76
C MET A 146 -3.20 -21.97 -6.80
N THR A 147 -2.08 -21.28 -7.04
CA THR A 147 -0.90 -21.76 -7.77
C THR A 147 0.32 -21.81 -6.84
N PRO A 148 1.44 -22.45 -7.22
CA PRO A 148 2.60 -22.61 -6.33
C PRO A 148 3.25 -21.32 -5.81
N ASN A 149 3.01 -20.20 -6.49
CA ASN A 149 3.49 -18.86 -6.13
C ASN A 149 2.47 -18.05 -5.30
N MET A 150 1.40 -18.69 -4.82
CA MET A 150 0.39 -18.09 -3.98
C MET A 150 0.38 -18.75 -2.60
N PHE A 151 0.07 -17.95 -1.57
CA PHE A 151 -0.10 -18.42 -0.21
C PHE A 151 -1.35 -17.76 0.41
N ALA A 152 -2.10 -18.54 1.17
CA ALA A 152 -3.29 -18.07 1.88
C ALA A 152 -3.23 -18.56 3.33
N GLN A 153 -3.53 -17.67 4.28
CA GLN A 153 -3.50 -17.95 5.71
C GLN A 153 -4.74 -17.35 6.37
N ASP A 154 -5.45 -18.16 7.14
CA ASP A 154 -6.54 -17.65 7.95
C ASP A 154 -5.99 -16.84 9.13
N VAL A 155 -6.55 -15.65 9.32
CA VAL A 155 -6.19 -14.67 10.35
C VAL A 155 -7.47 -14.13 11.00
N LYS A 156 -7.33 -13.48 12.16
CA LYS A 156 -8.44 -12.83 12.85
C LYS A 156 -8.09 -11.38 13.15
N ILE A 157 -9.04 -10.48 12.90
CA ILE A 157 -8.92 -9.06 13.23
C ILE A 157 -9.75 -8.78 14.48
N PHE A 158 -9.07 -8.40 15.56
CA PHE A 158 -9.70 -8.08 16.84
C PHE A 158 -9.89 -6.57 17.00
N PHE A 159 -11.13 -6.15 17.24
CA PHE A 159 -11.43 -4.78 17.61
C PHE A 159 -11.33 -4.62 19.12
N ASN A 160 -10.45 -3.73 19.58
CA ASN A 160 -10.39 -3.34 20.98
C ASN A 160 -11.18 -2.04 21.16
N ASP A 161 -12.29 -2.09 21.89
CA ASP A 161 -13.13 -0.92 22.18
C ASP A 161 -12.47 -0.02 23.22
N ARG A 162 -11.42 0.69 22.78
CA ARG A 162 -10.69 1.67 23.58
C ARG A 162 -10.32 2.86 22.70
N VAL A 163 -10.44 4.04 23.29
CA VAL A 163 -9.90 5.27 22.69
C VAL A 163 -8.46 5.41 23.13
N VAL A 164 -7.53 5.55 22.19
CA VAL A 164 -6.11 5.74 22.46
C VAL A 164 -5.69 7.08 21.89
N THR A 165 -5.07 7.92 22.71
CA THR A 165 -4.47 9.16 22.24
C THR A 165 -3.29 8.85 21.30
N PRO A 166 -3.19 9.50 20.13
CA PRO A 166 -2.05 9.32 19.25
C PRO A 166 -0.75 9.59 20.01
N LYS A 167 0.23 8.70 19.87
CA LYS A 167 1.58 8.98 20.36
C LYS A 167 2.14 10.10 19.48
N THR A 168 2.30 11.30 20.03
CA THR A 168 3.03 12.38 19.37
C THR A 168 4.48 11.92 19.21
N ASN A 169 4.82 11.37 18.03
CA ASN A 169 6.21 11.18 17.65
C ASN A 169 6.76 12.57 17.32
N ALA A 170 7.07 13.35 18.34
CA ALA A 170 7.94 14.50 18.20
C ALA A 170 9.35 13.97 17.89
N GLN A 171 9.60 13.59 16.63
CA GLN A 171 10.98 13.52 16.17
C GLN A 171 11.50 14.96 16.16
N PRO A 172 12.61 15.27 16.85
CA PRO A 172 13.19 16.59 16.77
C PRO A 172 13.52 16.86 15.31
N VAL A 173 13.01 17.98 14.80
CA VAL A 173 13.44 18.54 13.52
C VAL A 173 14.95 18.49 13.50
N ARG A 174 15.55 17.70 12.61
CA ARG A 174 16.99 17.75 12.36
C ARG A 174 17.30 19.16 11.86
N THR A 175 17.62 20.06 12.77
CA THR A 175 18.30 21.31 12.42
C THR A 175 19.58 20.92 11.72
N ALA A 176 19.66 21.20 10.42
CA ALA A 176 20.89 21.09 9.67
C ALA A 176 21.94 21.92 10.39
N SER A 177 22.93 21.27 11.02
CA SER A 177 24.07 21.95 11.58
C SER A 177 24.86 22.54 10.42
N LEU A 178 24.75 23.85 10.21
CA LEU A 178 25.72 24.61 9.44
C LEU A 178 27.09 24.39 10.07
N ARG A 179 27.94 23.58 9.42
CA ARG A 179 29.36 23.51 9.78
C ARG A 179 30.00 24.83 9.34
N PRO A 180 30.73 25.54 10.21
CA PRO A 180 31.49 26.70 9.78
C PRO A 180 32.63 26.22 8.87
N ASN A 181 32.78 26.88 7.72
CA ASN A 181 33.93 26.73 6.83
C ASN A 181 35.20 27.01 7.63
N ARG A 182 36.14 26.06 7.62
CA ARG A 182 37.48 26.26 8.14
C ARG A 182 38.31 26.87 6.99
N THR A 183 38.89 28.03 7.28
CA THR A 183 39.88 28.77 6.50
C THR A 183 41.08 27.91 6.11
#